data_AF-A0A421JZW7-F1
#
_entry.id   AF-A0A421JZW7-F1
#
_cell.length_a   1.000
_cell.length_b   1.000
_cell.length_c   1.000
_cell.angle_alpha   90.00
_cell.angle_beta   90.00
_cell.angle_gamma   90.00
#
_symmetry.space_group_name_H-M   'P 1'
#
loop_
_entity.id
_entity.type
_entity.pdbx_description
1 polymer ?
#
loop_
_entity_poly.entity_id
_entity_poly.type
_entity_poly.pdbx_seq_one_letter_code
_entity_poly.pdbx_strand_id
1 'polypeptide(L)'
;MHIQRQGQWVFAIGLVVVLTSVVAGNLIQDELVSLGDRAFLAKHGATGWLTFMSFAFGFPLGMAVCATGMFMASEPAAGKRLLFALTALLVALSAILVPGVAGRAPSASFFGTGGYTILVLVLATLWWWGRHRASLPPEARLGADLQGAGYLCFAIVAWNLCGVGGMPSFALDPEKMLATGSRGFAIGQMKAIMVALVAGWVLTAAGYRMSLKTSK
;
A
#
# COMPACT_ATOMS: atom_id res chain seq x y z
N MET A 1 19.72 8.73 -22.50
CA MET A 1 18.97 7.57 -23.05
C MET A 1 19.24 6.25 -22.33
N HIS A 2 20.49 5.87 -22.03
CA HIS A 2 20.80 4.56 -21.40
C HIS A 2 20.09 4.32 -20.06
N ILE A 3 20.12 5.32 -19.16
CA ILE A 3 19.50 5.23 -17.82
C ILE A 3 17.97 5.10 -17.87
N GLN A 4 17.32 5.78 -18.83
CA GLN A 4 15.88 5.69 -19.02
C GLN A 4 15.44 4.28 -19.41
N ARG A 5 16.17 3.66 -20.36
CA ARG A 5 15.93 2.28 -20.77
C ARG A 5 16.19 1.29 -19.64
N GLN A 6 17.23 1.52 -18.83
CA GLN A 6 17.50 0.72 -17.63
C GLN A 6 16.34 0.81 -16.63
N GLY A 7 15.83 2.01 -16.34
CA GLY A 7 14.68 2.21 -15.44
C GLY A 7 13.43 1.46 -15.90
N GLN A 8 13.15 1.45 -17.21
CA GLN A 8 12.06 0.67 -17.80
C GLN A 8 12.22 -0.84 -17.60
N TRP A 9 13.44 -1.37 -17.72
CA TRP A 9 13.72 -2.77 -17.42
C TRP A 9 13.52 -3.11 -15.94
N VAL A 10 13.99 -2.25 -15.04
CA VAL A 10 13.76 -2.42 -13.59
C VAL A 10 12.26 -2.43 -13.31
N PHE A 11 11.49 -1.52 -13.93
CA PHE A 11 10.03 -1.53 -13.82
C PHE A 11 9.41 -2.84 -14.30
N ALA A 12 9.83 -3.35 -15.46
CA ALA A 12 9.31 -4.61 -16.01
C ALA A 12 9.62 -5.81 -15.09
N ILE A 13 10.81 -5.86 -14.49
CA ILE A 13 11.17 -6.89 -13.50
C ILE A 13 10.25 -6.80 -12.29
N GLY A 14 10.03 -5.60 -11.74
CA GLY A 14 9.10 -5.40 -10.63
C GLY A 14 7.68 -5.86 -10.96
N LEU A 15 7.21 -5.59 -12.18
CA LEU A 15 5.90 -6.02 -12.66
C LEU A 15 5.77 -7.55 -12.70
N VAL A 16 6.79 -8.25 -13.21
CA VAL A 16 6.82 -9.72 -13.20
C VAL A 16 6.74 -10.25 -11.76
N VAL A 17 7.47 -9.67 -10.82
CA VAL A 17 7.41 -10.04 -9.40
C VAL A 17 6.00 -9.82 -8.85
N VAL A 18 5.36 -8.68 -9.12
CA VAL A 18 3.97 -8.40 -8.67
C VAL A 18 3.00 -9.45 -9.21
N LEU A 19 3.03 -9.71 -10.52
CA LEU A 19 2.09 -10.64 -11.16
C LEU A 19 2.27 -12.07 -10.66
N THR A 20 3.52 -12.54 -10.56
CA THR A 20 3.82 -13.88 -10.04
C THR A 20 3.40 -14.02 -8.57
N SER A 21 3.54 -12.99 -7.75
CA SER A 21 3.11 -12.99 -6.34
C SER A 21 1.59 -13.12 -6.19
N VAL A 22 0.82 -12.42 -7.03
CA VAL A 22 -0.65 -12.51 -7.04
C VAL A 22 -1.11 -13.89 -7.49
N VAL A 23 -0.50 -14.44 -8.54
CA VAL A 23 -0.79 -15.80 -9.02
C VAL A 23 -0.46 -16.82 -7.93
N ALA A 24 0.72 -16.73 -7.31
CA ALA A 24 1.13 -17.62 -6.23
C ALA A 24 0.11 -17.60 -5.07
N GLY A 25 -0.36 -16.42 -4.65
CA GLY A 25 -1.38 -16.27 -3.63
C GLY A 25 -2.68 -17.00 -3.95
N ASN A 26 -3.21 -16.81 -5.16
CA ASN A 26 -4.43 -17.47 -5.61
C ASN A 26 -4.30 -19.00 -5.63
N LEU A 27 -3.12 -19.53 -5.99
CA LEU A 27 -2.88 -20.97 -6.04
C LEU A 27 -2.85 -21.62 -4.65
N ILE A 28 -2.41 -20.90 -3.62
CA ILE A 28 -2.24 -21.45 -2.27
C ILE A 28 -3.37 -21.08 -1.29
N GLN A 29 -4.25 -20.14 -1.66
CA GLN A 29 -5.24 -19.57 -0.74
C GLN A 29 -6.16 -20.63 -0.11
N ASP A 30 -6.79 -21.48 -0.91
CA ASP A 30 -7.76 -22.47 -0.41
C ASP A 30 -7.09 -23.49 0.53
N GLU A 31 -5.85 -23.85 0.22
CA GLU A 31 -5.07 -24.78 1.03
C GLU A 31 -4.58 -24.14 2.33
N LEU A 32 -4.14 -22.87 2.29
CA LEU A 32 -3.80 -22.11 3.50
C LEU A 32 -5.01 -21.91 4.42
N VAL A 33 -6.19 -21.65 3.87
CA VAL A 33 -7.42 -21.49 4.66
C VAL A 33 -7.82 -22.80 5.33
N SER A 34 -7.65 -23.94 4.65
CA SER A 34 -8.04 -25.25 5.19
C SER A 34 -7.02 -25.86 6.16
N LEU A 35 -5.72 -25.71 5.89
CA LEU A 35 -4.65 -26.32 6.70
C LEU A 35 -4.12 -25.39 7.79
N GLY A 36 -4.18 -24.07 7.57
CA GLY A 36 -3.40 -23.10 8.33
C GLY A 36 -1.93 -23.05 7.90
N ASP A 37 -1.23 -22.01 8.34
CA ASP A 37 0.15 -21.70 7.96
C ASP A 37 1.14 -22.82 8.31
N ARG A 38 1.09 -23.33 9.55
CA ARG A 38 2.04 -24.35 10.03
C ARG A 38 1.90 -25.68 9.31
N ALA A 39 0.67 -26.17 9.12
CA ALA A 39 0.44 -27.45 8.47
C ALA A 39 0.69 -27.38 6.96
N PHE A 40 0.38 -26.24 6.33
CA PHE A 40 0.75 -25.98 4.94
C PHE A 40 2.26 -26.07 4.73
N LEU A 41 3.05 -25.40 5.57
CA LEU A 41 4.51 -25.43 5.50
C LEU A 41 5.09 -26.83 5.79
N ALA A 42 4.51 -27.57 6.74
CA ALA A 42 4.92 -28.94 7.01
C ALA A 42 4.67 -29.88 5.82
N LYS A 43 3.55 -29.70 5.10
CA LYS A 43 3.17 -30.53 3.95
C LYS A 43 4.07 -30.31 2.73
N HIS A 44 4.39 -29.06 2.42
CA HIS A 44 5.09 -28.68 1.19
C HIS A 44 6.57 -28.35 1.38
N GLY A 45 7.06 -28.29 2.62
CA GLY A 45 8.45 -28.01 2.94
C GLY A 45 8.96 -26.70 2.29
N ALA A 46 10.11 -26.78 1.63
CA ALA A 46 10.78 -25.61 1.05
C ALA A 46 9.98 -24.93 -0.08
N THR A 47 9.27 -25.71 -0.91
CA THR A 47 8.47 -25.14 -2.01
C THR A 47 7.26 -24.38 -1.47
N GLY A 48 6.59 -24.93 -0.45
CA GLY A 48 5.52 -24.24 0.27
C GLY A 48 6.00 -22.94 0.90
N TRP A 49 7.15 -22.97 1.56
CA TRP A 49 7.75 -21.77 2.14
C TRP A 49 8.07 -20.69 1.09
N LEU A 50 8.70 -21.05 -0.02
CA LEU A 50 9.00 -20.11 -1.10
C LEU A 50 7.74 -19.50 -1.71
N THR A 51 6.70 -20.30 -1.90
CA THR A 51 5.44 -19.84 -2.51
C THR A 51 4.70 -18.90 -1.55
N PHE A 52 4.67 -19.24 -0.26
CA PHE A 52 4.10 -18.40 0.78
C PHE A 52 4.86 -17.07 0.91
N MET A 53 6.20 -17.09 0.94
CA MET A 53 7.02 -15.88 0.97
C MET A 53 6.83 -15.00 -0.28
N SER A 54 6.73 -15.62 -1.46
CA SER A 54 6.45 -14.91 -2.72
C SER A 54 5.10 -14.19 -2.65
N PHE A 55 4.06 -14.86 -2.15
CA PHE A 55 2.77 -14.22 -1.93
C PHE A 55 2.83 -13.10 -0.88
N ALA A 56 3.42 -13.37 0.29
CA ALA A 56 3.43 -12.46 1.43
C ALA A 56 4.26 -11.19 1.20
N PHE A 57 5.40 -11.29 0.52
CA PHE A 57 6.38 -10.20 0.38
C PHE A 57 6.69 -9.80 -1.06
N GLY A 58 6.35 -10.65 -2.04
CA GLY A 58 6.66 -10.37 -3.43
C GLY A 58 5.86 -9.18 -3.97
N PHE A 59 4.61 -8.98 -3.56
CA PHE A 59 3.86 -7.79 -3.98
C PHE A 59 4.49 -6.47 -3.49
N PRO A 60 4.73 -6.25 -2.17
CA PRO A 60 5.41 -5.04 -1.70
C PRO A 60 6.78 -4.82 -2.34
N LEU A 61 7.58 -5.89 -2.47
CA LEU A 61 8.91 -5.81 -3.07
C LEU A 61 8.84 -5.46 -4.56
N GLY A 62 7.97 -6.12 -5.32
CA GLY A 62 7.75 -5.84 -6.73
C GLY A 62 7.29 -4.40 -6.97
N MET A 63 6.41 -3.87 -6.10
CA MET A 63 5.99 -2.47 -6.16
C MET A 63 7.14 -1.50 -5.85
N ALA A 64 8.00 -1.80 -4.87
CA ALA A 64 9.19 -1.01 -4.59
C ALA A 64 10.17 -0.99 -5.78
N VAL A 65 10.34 -2.14 -6.45
CA VAL A 65 11.16 -2.25 -7.67
C VAL A 65 10.53 -1.45 -8.82
N CYS A 66 9.22 -1.55 -9.04
CA CYS A 66 8.49 -0.74 -10.03
C CYS A 66 8.70 0.76 -9.81
N ALA A 67 8.45 1.23 -8.59
CA ALA A 67 8.59 2.64 -8.24
C ALA A 67 10.03 3.12 -8.42
N THR A 68 11.01 2.33 -7.99
CA THR A 68 12.43 2.62 -8.16
C THR A 68 12.81 2.71 -9.63
N GLY A 69 12.37 1.75 -10.46
CA GLY A 69 12.64 1.76 -11.90
C GLY A 69 12.12 3.03 -12.58
N MET A 70 10.91 3.47 -12.26
CA MET A 70 10.35 4.71 -12.82
C MET A 70 11.03 5.97 -12.29
N PHE A 71 11.41 6.00 -11.01
CA PHE A 71 12.18 7.10 -10.44
C PHE A 71 13.57 7.21 -11.08
N MET A 72 14.25 6.08 -11.31
CA MET A 72 15.53 6.04 -12.01
C MET A 72 15.43 6.56 -13.45
N ALA A 73 14.29 6.36 -14.11
CA ALA A 73 14.07 6.80 -15.49
C ALA A 73 13.91 8.32 -15.62
N SER A 74 13.57 9.03 -14.53
CA SER A 74 13.35 10.47 -14.51
C SER A 74 14.40 11.27 -13.72
N GLU A 75 15.13 10.65 -12.79
CA GLU A 75 16.11 11.34 -11.93
C GLU A 75 17.56 11.00 -12.34
N PRO A 76 18.36 12.00 -12.79
CA PRO A 76 19.76 11.77 -13.17
C PRO A 76 20.70 11.55 -11.97
N ALA A 77 20.40 12.10 -10.79
CA ALA A 77 21.33 12.07 -9.66
C ALA A 77 21.37 10.71 -8.95
N ALA A 78 22.54 10.04 -8.99
CA ALA A 78 22.73 8.71 -8.40
C ALA A 78 22.39 8.64 -6.90
N GLY A 79 22.78 9.66 -6.12
CA GLY A 79 22.50 9.71 -4.68
C GLY A 79 21.00 9.76 -4.37
N LYS A 80 20.21 10.52 -5.14
CA LYS A 80 18.75 10.58 -4.97
C LYS A 80 18.08 9.25 -5.33
N ARG A 81 18.55 8.59 -6.40
CA ARG A 81 18.06 7.25 -6.79
C ARG A 81 18.34 6.22 -5.70
N LEU A 82 19.54 6.22 -5.12
CA LEU A 82 19.89 5.32 -4.03
C LEU A 82 19.00 5.57 -2.81
N LEU A 83 18.83 6.83 -2.40
CA LEU A 83 17.96 7.18 -1.27
C LEU A 83 16.51 6.75 -1.49
N PHE A 84 15.98 6.95 -2.70
CA PHE A 84 14.62 6.52 -3.04
C PHE A 84 14.51 4.98 -3.01
N ALA A 85 15.47 4.27 -3.60
CA ALA A 85 15.50 2.80 -3.61
C ALA A 85 15.56 2.22 -2.18
N LEU A 86 16.38 2.80 -1.31
CA LEU A 86 16.47 2.39 0.10
C LEU A 86 15.16 2.66 0.84
N THR A 87 14.55 3.83 0.63
CA THR A 87 13.24 4.15 1.22
C THR A 87 12.16 3.17 0.75
N ALA A 88 12.09 2.89 -0.55
CA ALA A 88 11.14 1.95 -1.13
C ALA A 88 11.32 0.54 -0.58
N LEU A 89 12.57 0.08 -0.42
CA LEU A 89 12.91 -1.20 0.18
C LEU A 89 12.48 -1.27 1.65
N LEU A 90 12.75 -0.24 2.44
CA LEU A 90 12.34 -0.18 3.85
C LEU A 90 10.82 -0.25 4.00
N VAL A 91 10.08 0.43 3.11
CA VAL A 91 8.61 0.35 3.08
C VAL A 91 8.15 -1.06 2.73
N ALA A 92 8.75 -1.70 1.72
CA ALA A 92 8.41 -3.08 1.34
C ALA A 92 8.69 -4.10 2.47
N LEU A 93 9.76 -3.89 3.24
CA LEU A 93 10.16 -4.76 4.35
C LEU A 93 9.47 -4.41 5.67
N SER A 94 8.65 -3.35 5.72
CA SER A 94 8.03 -2.86 6.96
C SER A 94 7.20 -3.93 7.69
N ALA A 95 6.53 -4.81 6.96
CA ALA A 95 5.76 -5.92 7.53
C ALA A 95 6.62 -6.93 8.32
N ILE A 96 7.94 -6.97 8.07
CA ILE A 96 8.90 -7.81 8.82
C ILE A 96 9.58 -6.97 9.90
N LEU A 97 10.06 -5.78 9.53
CA LEU A 97 10.90 -4.94 10.39
C LEU A 97 10.09 -4.34 11.55
N VAL A 98 8.88 -3.84 11.29
CA VAL A 98 8.07 -3.17 12.31
C VAL A 98 7.68 -4.13 13.43
N PRO A 99 7.15 -5.35 13.18
CA PRO A 99 6.87 -6.29 14.26
C PRO A 99 8.13 -6.80 14.99
N GLY A 100 9.29 -6.80 14.32
CA GLY A 100 10.58 -7.14 14.93
C GLY A 100 11.04 -6.11 15.96
N VAL A 101 10.73 -4.84 15.75
CA VAL A 101 11.14 -3.72 16.64
C VAL A 101 10.04 -3.35 17.63
N ALA A 102 8.79 -3.26 17.18
CA ALA A 102 7.65 -2.82 17.98
C ALA A 102 6.94 -3.97 18.73
N GLY A 103 7.33 -5.22 18.46
CA GLY A 103 6.68 -6.41 18.97
C GLY A 103 5.49 -6.87 18.10
N ARG A 104 5.02 -8.09 18.36
CA ARG A 104 3.91 -8.72 17.62
C ARG A 104 2.56 -8.65 18.33
N ALA A 105 2.55 -8.22 19.59
CA ALA A 105 1.32 -8.07 20.36
C ALA A 105 0.62 -6.76 20.01
N PRO A 106 -0.73 -6.71 20.01
CA PRO A 106 -1.46 -5.46 19.89
C PRO A 106 -1.03 -4.46 20.98
N SER A 107 -0.73 -3.22 20.57
CA SER A 107 -0.28 -2.16 21.47
C SER A 107 -1.14 -0.91 21.30
N ALA A 108 -1.93 -0.58 22.33
CA ALA A 108 -2.80 0.59 22.30
C ALA A 108 -2.02 1.89 22.10
N SER A 109 -0.81 2.00 22.68
CA SER A 109 0.05 3.16 22.48
C SER A 109 0.53 3.25 21.03
N PHE A 110 1.01 2.14 20.45
CA PHE A 110 1.48 2.10 19.06
C PHE A 110 0.40 2.52 18.07
N PHE A 111 -0.79 1.91 18.16
CA PHE A 111 -1.91 2.22 17.27
C PHE A 111 -2.52 3.60 17.56
N GLY A 112 -2.58 4.02 18.83
CA GLY A 112 -3.07 5.35 19.21
C GLY A 112 -2.18 6.46 18.68
N THR A 113 -0.87 6.40 18.92
CA THR A 113 0.08 7.38 18.38
C THR A 113 0.10 7.35 16.86
N GLY A 114 0.07 6.15 16.26
CA GLY A 114 0.00 6.01 14.81
C GLY A 114 -1.24 6.68 14.21
N GLY A 115 -2.40 6.52 14.84
CA GLY A 115 -3.65 7.16 14.41
C GLY A 115 -3.58 8.70 14.44
N TYR A 116 -3.06 9.27 15.53
CA TYR A 116 -2.88 10.73 15.62
C TYR A 116 -1.86 11.24 14.59
N THR A 117 -0.76 10.53 14.38
CA THR A 117 0.23 10.88 13.37
C THR A 117 -0.38 10.86 11.96
N ILE A 118 -1.14 9.81 11.62
CA ILE A 118 -1.85 9.72 10.34
C ILE A 118 -2.81 10.89 10.17
N LEU A 119 -3.60 11.23 11.20
CA LEU A 119 -4.54 12.35 11.14
C LEU A 119 -3.84 13.68 10.82
N VAL A 120 -2.74 13.98 11.53
CA VAL A 120 -1.96 15.21 11.29
C VAL A 120 -1.41 15.22 9.86
N LEU A 121 -0.86 14.11 9.38
CA LEU A 121 -0.32 14.00 8.02
C LEU A 121 -1.41 14.14 6.94
N VAL A 122 -2.59 13.58 7.15
CA VAL A 122 -3.75 13.74 6.25
C VAL A 122 -4.16 15.21 6.18
N LEU A 123 -4.34 15.87 7.32
CA LEU A 123 -4.73 17.29 7.37
C LEU A 123 -3.68 18.17 6.69
N ALA A 124 -2.39 17.91 6.95
CA ALA A 124 -1.31 18.64 6.32
C ALA A 124 -1.28 18.42 4.80
N THR A 125 -1.48 17.18 4.34
CA THR A 125 -1.56 16.84 2.91
C THR A 125 -2.71 17.58 2.22
N LEU A 126 -3.91 17.58 2.82
CA LEU A 126 -5.06 18.30 2.27
C LEU A 126 -4.85 19.82 2.25
N TRP A 127 -4.21 20.37 3.29
CA TRP A 127 -3.86 21.77 3.36
C TRP A 127 -2.91 22.19 2.23
N TRP A 128 -1.80 21.46 2.06
CA TRP A 128 -0.83 21.76 1.00
C TRP A 128 -1.40 21.50 -0.39
N TRP A 129 -2.23 20.47 -0.56
CA TRP A 129 -2.97 20.24 -1.79
C TRP A 129 -3.86 21.44 -2.14
N GLY A 130 -4.65 21.96 -1.18
CA GLY A 130 -5.52 23.11 -1.41
C GLY A 130 -4.74 24.36 -1.82
N ARG A 131 -3.58 24.61 -1.19
CA ARG A 131 -2.69 25.71 -1.57
C ARG A 131 -2.06 25.51 -2.95
N HIS A 132 -1.60 24.30 -3.26
CA HIS A 132 -1.06 23.98 -4.57
C HIS A 132 -2.11 24.19 -5.66
N ARG A 133 -3.32 23.65 -5.47
CA ARG A 133 -4.47 23.84 -6.36
C ARG A 133 -4.78 25.33 -6.60
N ALA A 134 -4.79 26.15 -5.55
CA ALA A 134 -5.08 27.58 -5.66
C ALA A 134 -4.02 28.33 -6.48
N SER A 135 -2.76 27.87 -6.45
CA SER A 135 -1.67 28.46 -7.24
C SER A 135 -1.68 28.09 -8.71
N LEU A 136 -2.48 27.08 -9.11
CA LEU A 136 -2.56 26.63 -10.50
C LEU A 136 -3.54 27.48 -11.33
N PRO A 137 -3.23 27.72 -12.62
CA PRO A 137 -4.17 28.32 -13.54
C PRO A 137 -5.37 27.37 -13.78
N PRO A 138 -6.56 27.90 -14.17
CA PRO A 138 -7.79 27.11 -14.26
C PRO A 138 -7.66 25.80 -15.05
N GLU A 139 -6.94 25.81 -16.16
CA GLU A 139 -6.71 24.69 -17.05
C GLU A 139 -5.91 23.53 -16.41
N ALA A 140 -5.04 23.82 -15.44
CA ALA A 140 -4.22 22.81 -14.76
C ALA A 140 -4.90 22.24 -13.50
N ARG A 141 -6.01 22.82 -13.04
CA ARG A 141 -6.66 22.44 -11.78
C ARG A 141 -7.29 21.05 -11.81
N LEU A 142 -7.76 20.58 -12.97
CA LEU A 142 -8.41 19.27 -13.07
C LEU A 142 -7.49 18.12 -12.63
N GLY A 143 -6.20 18.17 -13.01
CA GLY A 143 -5.23 17.16 -12.59
C GLY A 143 -5.02 17.16 -11.08
N ALA A 144 -4.92 18.35 -10.47
CA ALA A 144 -4.82 18.50 -9.03
C ALA A 144 -6.11 18.07 -8.31
N ASP A 145 -7.29 18.36 -8.86
CA ASP A 145 -8.59 18.00 -8.28
C ASP A 145 -8.77 16.49 -8.20
N LEU A 146 -8.38 15.77 -9.26
CA LEU A 146 -8.38 14.31 -9.28
C LEU A 146 -7.39 13.71 -8.27
N GLN A 147 -6.19 14.29 -8.14
CA GLN A 147 -5.22 13.85 -7.11
C GLN A 147 -5.77 14.10 -5.70
N GLY A 148 -6.39 15.26 -5.44
CA GLY A 148 -7.02 15.59 -4.16
C GLY A 148 -8.14 14.62 -3.79
N ALA A 149 -8.99 14.28 -4.76
CA ALA A 149 -10.02 13.25 -4.57
C ALA A 149 -9.39 11.88 -4.25
N GLY A 150 -8.27 11.53 -4.91
CA GLY A 150 -7.50 10.32 -4.59
C GLY A 150 -6.96 10.32 -3.15
N TYR A 151 -6.39 11.44 -2.70
CA TYR A 151 -5.91 11.58 -1.31
C TYR A 151 -7.04 11.48 -0.29
N LEU A 152 -8.22 12.02 -0.59
CA LEU A 152 -9.40 11.83 0.25
C LEU A 152 -9.78 10.35 0.36
N CYS A 153 -9.78 9.60 -0.75
CA CYS A 153 -10.00 8.15 -0.71
C CYS A 153 -8.98 7.44 0.20
N PHE A 154 -7.69 7.77 0.10
CA PHE A 154 -6.67 7.18 0.97
C PHE A 154 -6.83 7.56 2.44
N ALA A 155 -7.30 8.77 2.74
CA ALA A 155 -7.63 9.16 4.12
C ALA A 155 -8.80 8.32 4.69
N ILE A 156 -9.84 8.08 3.89
CA ILE A 156 -10.97 7.22 4.27
C ILE A 156 -10.50 5.76 4.47
N VAL A 157 -9.58 5.27 3.63
CA VAL A 157 -8.95 3.95 3.81
C VAL A 157 -8.20 3.89 5.13
N ALA A 158 -7.38 4.89 5.45
CA ALA A 158 -6.63 4.93 6.70
C ALA A 158 -7.56 4.91 7.92
N TRP A 159 -8.65 5.69 7.90
CA TRP A 159 -9.67 5.68 8.94
C TRP A 159 -10.31 4.29 9.11
N ASN A 160 -10.74 3.67 8.02
CA ASN A 160 -11.39 2.36 8.09
C ASN A 160 -10.42 1.25 8.51
N LEU A 161 -9.16 1.28 8.07
CA LEU A 161 -8.15 0.31 8.50
C LEU A 161 -7.90 0.38 10.01
N CYS A 162 -7.85 1.59 10.58
CA CYS A 162 -7.77 1.77 12.03
C CYS A 162 -9.01 1.18 12.74
N GLY A 163 -10.20 1.41 12.18
CA GLY A 163 -11.47 0.89 12.71
C GLY A 163 -11.63 -0.63 12.60
N VAL A 164 -11.06 -1.26 11.56
CA VAL A 164 -11.05 -2.72 11.36
C VAL A 164 -10.17 -3.39 12.41
N GLY A 165 -8.95 -2.89 12.60
CA GLY A 165 -8.00 -3.49 13.54
C GLY A 165 -8.39 -3.31 15.01
N GLY A 166 -8.97 -2.15 15.35
CA GLY A 166 -9.37 -1.78 16.70
C GLY A 166 -10.88 -1.60 16.85
N MET A 167 -11.31 -0.64 17.67
CA MET A 167 -12.72 -0.29 17.78
C MET A 167 -13.21 0.38 16.47
N PRO A 168 -14.40 0.03 15.97
CA PRO A 168 -15.41 -0.83 16.59
C PRO A 168 -15.46 -2.27 16.04
N SER A 169 -14.54 -2.67 15.15
CA SER A 169 -14.57 -3.99 14.51
C SER A 169 -13.93 -5.10 15.33
N PHE A 170 -12.79 -4.83 15.97
CA PHE A 170 -11.95 -5.78 16.69
C PHE A 170 -11.47 -6.97 15.84
N ALA A 171 -11.17 -6.78 14.55
CA ALA A 171 -10.81 -7.89 13.66
C ALA A 171 -9.52 -8.64 14.08
N LEU A 172 -8.67 -8.01 14.88
CA LEU A 172 -7.46 -8.61 15.45
C LEU A 172 -7.70 -9.35 16.78
N ASP A 173 -8.93 -9.29 17.33
CA ASP A 173 -9.36 -9.95 18.56
C ASP A 173 -10.67 -10.72 18.30
N PRO A 174 -10.57 -11.97 17.80
CA PRO A 174 -11.74 -12.74 17.36
C PRO A 174 -12.76 -12.98 18.47
N GLU A 175 -12.31 -13.20 19.70
CA GLU A 175 -13.20 -13.43 20.85
C GLU A 175 -14.06 -12.19 21.11
N LYS A 176 -13.43 -11.01 21.15
CA LYS A 176 -14.13 -9.75 21.34
C LYS A 176 -15.05 -9.40 20.17
N MET A 177 -14.60 -9.62 18.94
CA MET A 177 -15.40 -9.39 17.74
C MET A 177 -16.69 -10.22 17.74
N LEU A 178 -16.60 -11.49 18.16
CA LEU A 178 -17.76 -12.37 18.30
C LEU A 178 -18.67 -11.91 19.44
N ALA A 179 -18.10 -11.57 20.60
CA ALA A 179 -18.86 -11.09 21.75
C ALA A 179 -19.65 -9.80 21.47
N THR A 180 -19.11 -8.89 20.65
CA THR A 180 -19.77 -7.63 20.28
C THR A 180 -20.61 -7.71 19.00
N GLY A 181 -20.65 -8.85 18.31
CA GLY A 181 -21.38 -9.01 17.05
C GLY A 181 -20.85 -8.13 15.90
N SER A 182 -19.58 -7.70 15.96
CA SER A 182 -19.02 -6.68 15.05
C SER A 182 -18.52 -7.22 13.71
N ARG A 183 -18.60 -8.54 13.46
CA ARG A 183 -18.14 -9.17 12.22
C ARG A 183 -18.76 -8.56 10.95
N GLY A 184 -20.06 -8.25 10.98
CA GLY A 184 -20.74 -7.60 9.85
C GLY A 184 -20.17 -6.22 9.54
N PHE A 185 -19.85 -5.45 10.59
CA PHE A 185 -19.20 -4.16 10.47
C PHE A 185 -17.78 -4.28 9.91
N ALA A 186 -16.99 -5.25 10.39
CA ALA A 186 -15.65 -5.57 9.88
C ALA A 186 -15.66 -5.80 8.36
N ILE A 187 -16.59 -6.65 7.89
CA ILE A 187 -16.77 -6.96 6.48
C ILE A 187 -17.19 -5.71 5.69
N GLY A 188 -18.11 -4.91 6.24
CA GLY A 188 -18.54 -3.65 5.63
C GLY A 188 -17.39 -2.67 5.44
N GLN A 189 -16.55 -2.49 6.47
CA GLN A 189 -15.37 -1.63 6.39
C GLN A 189 -14.35 -2.15 5.38
N MET A 190 -14.08 -3.46 5.35
CA MET A 190 -13.16 -4.05 4.36
C MET A 190 -13.65 -3.84 2.92
N LYS A 191 -14.96 -3.96 2.68
CA LYS A 191 -15.55 -3.63 1.36
C LYS A 191 -15.38 -2.15 1.03
N ALA A 192 -15.62 -1.25 1.99
CA ALA A 192 -15.42 0.19 1.81
C ALA A 192 -13.94 0.53 1.51
N ILE A 193 -13.00 -0.11 2.22
CA ILE A 193 -11.55 0.03 1.98
C ILE A 193 -11.20 -0.37 0.56
N MET A 194 -11.72 -1.49 0.05
CA MET A 194 -11.45 -1.94 -1.33
C MET A 194 -11.98 -0.95 -2.38
N VAL A 195 -13.23 -0.50 -2.23
CA VAL A 195 -13.82 0.48 -3.16
C VAL A 195 -13.03 1.78 -3.13
N ALA A 196 -12.69 2.29 -1.94
CA ALA A 196 -11.94 3.52 -1.78
C ALA A 196 -10.50 3.39 -2.30
N LEU A 197 -9.81 2.27 -2.10
CA LEU A 197 -8.47 2.04 -2.66
C LEU A 197 -8.49 2.03 -4.19
N VAL A 198 -9.45 1.32 -4.80
CA VAL A 198 -9.59 1.29 -6.26
C VAL A 198 -9.86 2.69 -6.80
N ALA A 199 -10.84 3.40 -6.23
CA ALA A 199 -11.15 4.77 -6.62
C ALA A 199 -9.94 5.70 -6.43
N GLY A 200 -9.26 5.61 -5.29
CA GLY A 200 -8.11 6.44 -4.95
C GLY A 200 -6.94 6.28 -5.94
N TRP A 201 -6.59 5.04 -6.29
CA TRP A 201 -5.55 4.77 -7.29
C TRP A 201 -5.95 5.20 -8.70
N VAL A 202 -7.20 4.96 -9.11
CA VAL A 202 -7.72 5.40 -10.42
C VAL A 202 -7.68 6.92 -10.53
N LEU A 203 -8.19 7.64 -9.53
CA LEU A 203 -8.23 9.10 -9.50
C LEU A 203 -6.81 9.69 -9.49
N THR A 204 -5.90 9.12 -8.69
CA THR A 204 -4.50 9.55 -8.65
C THR A 204 -3.81 9.37 -10.00
N ALA A 205 -3.98 8.20 -10.64
CA ALA A 205 -3.40 7.92 -11.95
C ALA A 205 -3.99 8.81 -13.05
N ALA A 206 -5.31 9.03 -13.03
CA ALA A 206 -6.00 9.95 -13.94
C ALA A 206 -5.51 11.39 -13.75
N GLY A 207 -5.32 11.82 -12.49
CA GLY A 207 -4.78 13.12 -12.14
C GLY A 207 -3.38 13.36 -12.72
N TYR A 208 -2.45 12.41 -12.55
CA TYR A 208 -1.14 12.50 -13.19
C TYR A 208 -1.23 12.55 -14.73
N ARG A 209 -2.10 11.74 -15.33
CA ARG A 209 -2.31 11.75 -16.79
C ARG A 209 -2.83 13.10 -17.28
N MET A 210 -3.73 13.76 -16.53
CA MET A 210 -4.25 15.08 -16.90
C MET A 210 -3.19 16.15 -16.75
N SER A 211 -2.41 16.13 -15.66
CA SER A 211 -1.29 17.07 -15.48
C SER A 211 -0.27 16.99 -16.62
N LEU A 212 0.00 15.80 -17.15
CA LEU A 212 0.90 15.63 -18.31
C LEU A 212 0.37 16.25 -19.61
N LYS A 213 -0.95 16.38 -19.77
CA LYS A 213 -1.56 17.01 -20.95
C LYS A 213 -1.49 18.54 -20.89
N THR A 214 -1.57 19.09 -19.69
CA THR A 214 -1.57 20.55 -19.46
C THR A 214 -0.18 21.15 -19.36
N SER A 215 0.86 20.33 -19.15
CA SER A 215 2.26 20.77 -19.11
C SER A 215 2.94 20.80 -20.50
N LYS A 216 2.21 20.52 -21.57
CA LYS A 216 2.66 20.65 -22.96
C LYS A 216 2.02 21.88 -23.59
#